data_AF-A0A0R2XFH8-F1
#
_entry.id   AF-A0A0R2XFH8-F1
#
_cell.length_a   1.000
_cell.length_b   1.000
_cell.length_c   1.000
_cell.angle_alpha   90.00
_cell.angle_beta   90.00
_cell.angle_gamma   90.00
#
_symmetry.space_group_name_H-M   'P 1'
#
loop_
_entity.id
_entity.type
_entity.pdbx_description
1 polymer ?
#
loop_
_entity_poly.entity_id
_entity_poly.type
_entity_poly.pdbx_seq_one_letter_code
_entity_poly.pdbx_strand_id
1 'polypeptide(L)'
;MLPNATQSEIWYIGRIQLKEKKAENLEILFRSEPDGRDLSKIFASSATYQGGTWHFHNARRAEYSASQGQETLGPLLPELVLPECTAPPETLAAKLLPPDELPWPDVTRLAFDRARLNDRLRAPYETEHWNRLAYPLACPLLCLFGVAFGMTDARRNVAATIFSSVFVLFGFLVFTRLSIALGQGNRIPSFLAGTSSILLFGLGGLYLFADKVGWLWELQGWSREHPRAAVWLRRVGLIT
;
A
#
# COMPACT_ATOMS: atom_id res chain seq x y z
N MET A 1 16.23 2.99 42.58
CA MET A 1 16.07 4.05 41.57
C MET A 1 16.92 3.65 40.37
N LEU A 2 16.31 3.10 39.33
CA LEU A 2 17.03 2.62 38.14
C LEU A 2 17.17 3.77 37.13
N PRO A 3 18.37 4.07 36.59
CA PRO A 3 18.65 5.32 35.89
C PRO A 3 18.39 5.27 34.37
N ASN A 4 17.51 4.40 33.88
CA ASN A 4 17.25 4.30 32.43
C ASN A 4 15.91 3.62 32.09
N ALA A 5 14.82 4.02 32.77
CA ALA A 5 13.49 3.54 32.41
C ALA A 5 12.99 4.30 31.17
N THR A 6 13.35 3.81 29.99
CA THR A 6 12.71 4.25 28.74
C THR A 6 11.24 3.85 28.80
N GLN A 7 10.34 4.80 28.59
CA GLN A 7 8.90 4.52 28.49
C GLN A 7 8.57 4.22 27.03
N SER A 8 7.94 3.07 26.79
CA SER A 8 7.40 2.74 25.48
C SER A 8 5.92 3.13 25.42
N GLU A 9 5.52 3.78 24.34
CA GLU A 9 4.15 4.19 24.09
C GLU A 9 3.55 3.34 22.97
N ILE A 10 2.40 2.70 23.24
CA ILE A 10 1.63 1.99 22.24
C ILE A 10 0.36 2.78 21.98
N TRP A 11 0.16 3.17 20.73
CA TRP A 11 -0.98 3.94 20.28
C TRP A 11 -1.98 3.02 19.59
N TYR A 12 -3.23 3.07 20.03
CA TYR A 12 -4.37 2.49 19.35
C TYR A 12 -5.32 3.62 18.97
N ILE A 13 -5.67 3.70 17.69
CA ILE A 13 -6.52 4.77 17.16
C ILE A 13 -7.59 4.12 16.30
N GLY A 14 -8.86 4.32 16.66
CA GLY A 14 -9.96 3.78 15.89
C GLY A 14 -10.13 4.47 14.54
N ARG A 15 -9.97 5.80 14.48
CA ARG A 15 -10.06 6.55 13.23
C ARG A 15 -9.17 7.79 13.27
N ILE A 16 -8.42 8.03 12.19
CA ILE A 16 -7.63 9.25 12.03
C ILE A 16 -8.04 10.00 10.76
N GLN A 17 -8.19 11.32 10.88
CA GLN A 17 -8.61 12.22 9.82
C GLN A 17 -7.48 13.21 9.56
N LEU A 18 -6.68 12.95 8.53
CA LEU A 18 -5.45 13.69 8.23
C LEU A 18 -5.69 15.13 7.76
N LYS A 19 -6.85 15.40 7.16
CA LYS A 19 -7.24 16.74 6.70
C LYS A 19 -7.57 17.65 7.88
N GLU A 20 -8.31 17.14 8.86
CA GLU A 20 -8.75 17.88 10.05
C GLU A 20 -7.73 17.79 11.20
N LYS A 21 -6.71 16.94 11.06
CA LYS A 21 -5.73 16.61 12.11
C LYS A 21 -6.42 16.16 13.40
N LYS A 22 -7.48 15.37 13.22
CA LYS A 22 -8.32 14.84 14.29
C LYS A 22 -8.19 13.33 14.33
N ALA A 23 -8.22 12.76 15.52
CA ALA A 23 -8.32 11.34 15.77
C ALA A 23 -9.52 11.06 16.67
N GLU A 24 -10.11 9.87 16.53
CA GLU A 24 -11.28 9.42 17.28
C GLU A 24 -11.01 8.03 17.84
N ASN A 25 -11.56 7.75 19.03
CA ASN A 25 -11.37 6.52 19.79
C ASN A 25 -9.87 6.20 19.97
N LEU A 26 -9.19 7.01 20.78
CA LEU A 26 -7.77 6.83 21.06
C LEU A 26 -7.57 6.08 22.38
N GLU A 27 -6.65 5.14 22.35
CA GLU A 27 -6.09 4.52 23.55
C GLU A 27 -4.56 4.57 23.49
N ILE A 28 -3.94 5.07 24.54
CA ILE A 28 -2.48 5.14 24.64
C ILE A 28 -2.07 4.33 25.86
N LEU A 29 -1.23 3.31 25.65
CA LEU A 29 -0.68 2.48 26.70
C LEU A 29 0.78 2.85 26.93
N PHE A 30 1.09 3.24 28.15
CA PHE A 30 2.46 3.51 28.61
C PHE A 30 2.99 2.28 29.34
N ARG A 31 4.15 1.81 28.91
CA ARG A 31 4.80 0.62 29.46
C ARG A 31 6.23 0.93 29.87
N SER A 32 6.66 0.32 30.97
CA SER A 32 8.03 0.41 31.48
C SER A 32 8.94 -0.57 30.75
N GLU A 33 10.01 -0.09 30.14
CA GLU A 33 11.10 -0.93 29.62
C GLU A 33 12.16 -1.13 30.72
N PRO A 34 12.75 -2.33 30.93
CA PRO A 34 12.57 -3.59 30.19
C PRO A 34 11.55 -4.56 30.80
N ASP A 35 10.96 -4.22 31.96
CA ASP A 35 10.11 -5.15 32.72
C ASP A 35 8.73 -5.40 32.08
N GLY A 36 8.40 -4.65 31.02
CA GLY A 36 7.19 -4.82 30.22
C GLY A 36 5.89 -4.50 30.96
N ARG A 37 5.98 -3.89 32.14
CA ARG A 37 4.82 -3.60 32.99
C ARG A 37 4.05 -2.40 32.46
N ASP A 38 2.74 -2.55 32.37
CA ASP A 38 1.82 -1.48 32.03
C ASP A 38 1.77 -0.48 33.20
N LEU A 39 2.09 0.78 32.93
CA LEU A 39 2.19 1.85 33.93
C LEU A 39 0.88 2.63 34.00
N SER A 40 0.41 3.08 32.83
CA SER A 40 -0.83 3.84 32.71
C SER A 40 -1.42 3.65 31.33
N LYS A 41 -2.74 3.79 31.25
CA LYS A 41 -3.48 3.79 30.00
C LYS A 41 -4.36 5.03 29.92
N ILE A 42 -4.37 5.68 28.78
CA ILE A 42 -5.19 6.85 28.51
C ILE A 42 -6.25 6.45 27.50
N PHE A 43 -7.50 6.74 27.82
CA PHE A 43 -8.62 6.58 26.90
C PHE A 43 -9.15 7.96 26.56
N ALA A 44 -9.30 8.29 25.28
CA ALA A 44 -9.87 9.54 24.83
C ALA A 44 -10.89 9.31 23.71
N SER A 45 -12.00 10.05 23.78
CA SER A 45 -13.05 9.99 22.76
C SER A 45 -12.58 10.56 21.43
N SER A 46 -11.85 11.68 21.47
CA SER A 46 -11.26 12.33 20.31
C SER A 46 -10.00 13.08 20.71
N ALA A 47 -9.14 13.35 19.74
CA ALA A 47 -7.96 14.17 19.94
C ALA A 47 -7.75 15.08 18.72
N THR A 48 -7.34 16.30 18.96
CA THR A 48 -7.02 17.28 17.91
C THR A 48 -5.57 17.69 18.03
N TYR A 49 -4.85 17.70 16.91
CA TYR A 49 -3.45 18.12 16.90
C TYR A 49 -3.36 19.62 16.61
N GLN A 50 -2.99 20.40 17.63
CA GLN A 50 -2.86 21.87 17.57
C GLN A 50 -1.53 22.29 18.22
N GLY A 51 -0.84 23.27 17.65
CA GLY A 51 0.37 23.83 18.27
C GLY A 51 1.57 22.87 18.41
N GLY A 52 1.55 21.70 17.76
CA GLY A 52 2.60 20.69 17.90
C GLY A 52 2.32 19.62 18.96
N THR A 53 1.18 19.71 19.64
CA THR A 53 0.77 18.80 20.72
C THR A 53 -0.62 18.22 20.47
N TRP A 54 -0.90 17.07 21.05
CA TRP A 54 -2.23 16.46 21.02
C TRP A 54 -3.10 16.98 22.18
N HIS A 55 -4.26 17.50 21.82
CA HIS A 55 -5.33 17.89 22.75
C HIS A 55 -6.37 16.79 22.76
N PHE A 56 -6.44 16.01 23.84
CA PHE A 56 -7.38 14.91 24.00
C PHE A 56 -8.66 15.40 24.66
N HIS A 57 -9.82 15.10 24.07
CA HIS A 57 -11.12 15.50 24.58
C HIS A 57 -11.88 14.32 25.20
N ASN A 58 -12.53 14.57 26.34
CA ASN A 58 -13.15 13.56 27.20
C ASN A 58 -12.18 12.40 27.46
N ALA A 59 -11.02 12.73 28.01
CA ALA A 59 -9.96 11.79 28.28
C ALA A 59 -10.03 11.31 29.73
N ARG A 60 -9.74 10.03 29.97
CA ARG A 60 -9.54 9.48 31.31
C ARG A 60 -8.22 8.74 31.36
N ARG A 61 -7.51 8.89 32.48
CA ARG A 61 -6.27 8.17 32.75
C ARG A 61 -6.54 7.03 33.73
N ALA A 62 -6.18 5.82 33.36
CA ALA A 62 -6.16 4.66 34.24
C ALA A 62 -4.70 4.40 34.66
N GLU A 63 -4.43 4.40 35.95
CA GLU A 63 -3.10 4.07 36.49
C GLU A 63 -3.11 2.66 37.07
N TYR A 64 -2.06 1.90 36.74
CA TYR A 64 -1.86 0.54 37.22
C TYR A 64 -0.98 0.58 38.47
N SER A 65 -1.53 0.21 39.63
CA SER A 65 -0.75 0.16 40.87
C SER A 65 0.09 -1.10 40.96
N ALA A 66 1.35 -0.94 41.37
CA ALA A 66 2.38 -2.00 41.41
C ALA A 66 2.07 -3.15 42.39
N SER A 67 1.09 -3.02 43.28
CA SER A 67 0.85 -3.99 44.35
C SER A 67 -0.23 -5.03 44.04
N GLN A 68 -1.10 -4.87 43.04
CA GLN A 68 -2.22 -5.82 42.84
C GLN A 68 -2.88 -5.86 41.46
N GLY A 69 -2.36 -5.18 40.44
CA GLY A 69 -3.03 -5.12 39.12
C GLY A 69 -4.39 -4.42 39.17
N GLN A 70 -4.66 -3.66 40.23
CA GLN A 70 -5.88 -2.89 40.39
C GLN A 70 -5.77 -1.62 39.54
N GLU A 71 -6.67 -1.50 38.57
CA GLU A 71 -6.83 -0.31 37.74
C GLU A 71 -7.49 0.79 38.57
N THR A 72 -6.76 1.89 38.78
CA THR A 72 -7.35 3.12 39.34
C THR A 72 -7.78 4.02 38.19
N LEU A 73 -9.08 4.06 37.94
CA LEU A 73 -9.68 4.95 36.96
C LEU A 73 -9.70 6.38 37.52
N GLY A 74 -8.90 7.25 36.94
CA GLY A 74 -8.93 8.68 37.22
C GLY A 74 -10.20 9.35 36.70
N PRO A 75 -10.43 10.62 37.07
CA PRO A 75 -11.61 11.37 36.62
C PRO A 75 -11.62 11.55 35.10
N LEU A 76 -12.82 11.64 34.52
CA LEU A 76 -13.00 12.04 33.13
C LEU A 76 -12.71 13.54 33.01
N LEU A 77 -11.66 13.88 32.27
CA LEU A 77 -11.22 15.24 32.00
C LEU A 77 -11.81 15.71 30.67
N PRO A 78 -12.46 16.88 30.61
CA PRO A 78 -12.97 17.44 29.36
C PRO A 78 -11.88 17.66 28.32
N GLU A 79 -10.69 18.07 28.77
CA GLU A 79 -9.50 18.25 27.96
C GLU A 79 -8.26 17.78 28.73
N LEU A 80 -7.38 17.04 28.05
CA LEU A 80 -6.09 16.58 28.55
C LEU A 80 -5.04 16.86 27.47
N VAL A 81 -3.96 17.53 27.84
CA VAL A 81 -2.83 17.81 26.95
C VAL A 81 -1.61 17.11 27.52
N LEU A 82 -0.95 16.29 26.70
CA LEU A 82 0.22 15.51 27.07
C LEU A 82 1.43 16.04 26.31
N PRO A 83 2.36 16.75 26.95
CA PRO A 83 3.56 17.29 26.30
C PRO A 83 4.49 16.21 25.72
N GLU A 84 4.45 14.99 26.26
CA GLU A 84 5.17 13.83 25.75
C GLU A 84 4.69 13.39 24.36
N CYS A 85 3.40 13.57 24.06
CA CYS A 85 2.78 13.16 22.81
C CYS A 85 2.94 14.23 21.72
N THR A 86 4.08 14.22 21.03
CA THR A 86 4.42 15.18 19.96
C THR A 86 4.33 14.61 18.54
N ALA A 87 4.07 13.31 18.40
CA ALA A 87 4.05 12.62 17.11
C ALA A 87 3.01 13.24 16.15
N PRO A 88 3.40 13.73 14.95
CA PRO A 88 2.46 14.31 14.00
C PRO A 88 1.40 13.30 13.53
N PRO A 89 0.18 13.76 13.18
CA PRO A 89 -0.89 12.88 12.70
C PRO A 89 -0.48 12.08 11.46
N GLU A 90 0.36 12.64 10.58
CA GLU A 90 0.86 11.94 9.40
C GLU A 90 1.78 10.77 9.77
N THR A 91 2.71 10.99 10.71
CA THR A 91 3.61 9.94 11.21
C THR A 91 2.85 8.86 11.96
N LEU A 92 1.83 9.26 12.72
CA LEU A 92 0.99 8.35 13.48
C LEU A 92 0.11 7.50 12.56
N ALA A 93 -0.55 8.11 11.58
CA ALA A 93 -1.25 7.39 10.52
C ALA A 93 -0.31 6.43 9.78
N ALA A 94 0.89 6.91 9.41
CA ALA A 94 1.86 6.12 8.66
C ALA A 94 2.30 4.84 9.39
N LYS A 95 2.34 4.88 10.74
CA LYS A 95 2.74 3.76 11.60
C LYS A 95 1.59 2.81 11.95
N LEU A 96 0.38 3.35 12.11
CA LEU A 96 -0.74 2.61 12.70
C LEU A 96 -1.72 2.07 11.66
N LEU A 97 -1.89 2.74 10.53
CA LEU A 97 -2.87 2.35 9.52
C LEU A 97 -2.19 1.68 8.33
N PRO A 98 -2.74 0.58 7.80
CA PRO A 98 -2.27 0.01 6.55
C PRO A 98 -2.67 0.93 5.37
N PRO A 99 -1.88 0.97 4.27
CA PRO A 99 -2.19 1.79 3.10
C PRO A 99 -3.55 1.48 2.46
N ASP A 100 -3.99 0.23 2.54
CA ASP A 100 -5.21 -0.27 1.90
C ASP A 100 -6.49 0.30 2.55
N GLU A 101 -6.42 0.70 3.83
CA GLU A 101 -7.55 1.30 4.57
C GLU A 101 -7.69 2.80 4.34
N LEU A 102 -6.65 3.45 3.79
CA LEU A 102 -6.63 4.89 3.60
C LEU A 102 -7.23 5.31 2.25
N PRO A 103 -7.96 6.45 2.23
CA PRO A 103 -8.37 7.09 0.99
C PRO A 103 -7.15 7.40 0.10
N TRP A 104 -7.30 7.31 -1.22
CA TRP A 104 -6.20 7.56 -2.14
C TRP A 104 -5.50 8.92 -1.95
N PRO A 105 -6.20 10.05 -1.68
CA PRO A 105 -5.53 11.32 -1.40
C PRO A 105 -4.59 11.25 -0.19
N ASP A 106 -4.99 10.55 0.87
CA ASP A 106 -4.18 10.39 2.07
C ASP A 106 -2.97 9.49 1.81
N VAL A 107 -3.15 8.40 1.04
CA VAL A 107 -2.04 7.54 0.58
C VAL A 107 -1.03 8.35 -0.25
N THR A 108 -1.51 9.18 -1.19
CA THR A 108 -0.62 10.03 -2.00
C THR A 108 0.13 11.05 -1.15
N ARG A 109 -0.55 11.66 -0.18
CA ARG A 109 0.04 12.62 0.75
C ARG A 109 1.16 11.98 1.57
N LEU A 110 0.95 10.77 2.09
CA LEU A 110 1.96 10.04 2.86
C LEU A 110 3.09 9.49 1.97
N ALA A 111 2.79 9.05 0.75
CA ALA A 111 3.78 8.54 -0.20
C ALA A 111 4.83 9.60 -0.58
N PHE A 112 4.41 10.86 -0.72
CA PHE A 112 5.29 11.97 -1.10
C PHE A 112 5.81 12.80 0.09
N ASP A 113 5.46 12.47 1.33
CA ASP A 113 5.96 13.16 2.53
C ASP A 113 7.38 12.73 2.91
N ARG A 114 8.36 13.28 2.19
CA ARG A 114 9.79 13.07 2.46
C ARG A 114 10.33 13.87 3.64
N ALA A 115 9.60 14.90 4.07
CA ALA A 115 10.05 15.79 5.14
C ALA A 115 9.87 15.13 6.52
N ARG A 116 8.84 14.29 6.68
CA ARG A 116 8.47 13.70 7.98
C ARG A 116 8.69 12.20 8.06
N LEU A 117 8.62 11.48 6.93
CA LEU A 117 8.64 10.02 6.91
C LEU A 117 9.96 9.48 6.36
N ASN A 118 10.51 8.50 7.07
CA ASN A 118 11.66 7.72 6.60
C ASN A 118 11.25 6.84 5.40
N ASP A 119 12.21 6.52 4.53
CA ASP A 119 11.95 5.70 3.33
C ASP A 119 11.25 4.38 3.63
N ARG A 120 11.62 3.71 4.73
CA ARG A 120 10.99 2.43 5.13
C ARG A 120 9.52 2.58 5.50
N LEU A 121 9.12 3.68 6.14
CA LEU A 121 7.73 3.96 6.47
C LEU A 121 6.94 4.43 5.24
N ARG A 122 7.63 5.02 4.27
CA ARG A 122 7.05 5.60 3.04
C ARG A 122 6.83 4.56 1.94
N ALA A 123 7.73 3.59 1.80
CA ALA A 123 7.70 2.52 0.80
C ALA A 123 6.34 1.79 0.63
N PRO A 124 5.60 1.42 1.69
CA PRO A 124 4.29 0.79 1.52
C PRO A 124 3.24 1.73 0.88
N TYR A 125 3.25 3.02 1.24
CA TYR A 125 2.34 4.03 0.65
C TYR A 125 2.68 4.33 -0.81
N GLU A 126 3.97 4.41 -1.15
CA GLU A 126 4.40 4.57 -2.54
C GLU A 126 4.00 3.37 -3.39
N THR A 127 4.20 2.16 -2.87
CA THR A 127 3.86 0.92 -3.60
C THR A 127 2.36 0.87 -3.89
N GLU A 128 1.53 1.18 -2.90
CA GLU A 128 0.08 1.17 -3.07
C GLU A 128 -0.41 2.30 -3.99
N HIS A 129 0.23 3.47 -3.96
CA HIS A 129 -0.05 4.54 -4.92
C HIS A 129 0.12 4.07 -6.37
N TRP A 130 1.26 3.42 -6.68
CA TRP A 130 1.53 2.90 -8.01
C TRP A 130 0.62 1.72 -8.39
N ASN A 131 0.30 0.85 -7.44
CA ASN A 131 -0.63 -0.25 -7.63
C ASN A 131 -2.04 0.25 -8.00
N ARG A 132 -2.54 1.29 -7.33
CA ARG A 132 -3.84 1.91 -7.65
C ARG A 132 -3.86 2.57 -9.03
N LEU A 133 -2.75 3.18 -9.45
CA LEU A 133 -2.61 3.73 -10.81
C LEU A 133 -2.57 2.63 -11.88
N ALA A 134 -1.96 1.50 -11.56
CA ALA A 134 -1.85 0.33 -12.42
C ALA A 134 -3.21 -0.40 -12.56
N TYR A 135 -4.01 -0.48 -11.48
CA TYR A 135 -5.28 -1.21 -11.41
C TYR A 135 -6.21 -1.12 -12.64
N PRO A 136 -6.52 0.07 -13.23
CA PRO A 136 -7.37 0.16 -14.41
C PRO A 136 -6.82 -0.56 -15.65
N LEU A 137 -5.49 -0.75 -15.75
CA LEU A 137 -4.85 -1.49 -16.84
C LEU A 137 -4.98 -3.01 -16.69
N ALA A 138 -5.39 -3.52 -15.52
CA ALA A 138 -5.57 -4.95 -15.32
C ALA A 138 -6.73 -5.52 -16.15
N CYS A 139 -7.83 -4.76 -16.30
CA CYS A 139 -8.98 -5.18 -17.12
C CYS A 139 -8.62 -5.43 -18.59
N PRO A 140 -8.07 -4.46 -19.36
CA PRO A 140 -7.71 -4.69 -20.75
C PRO A 140 -6.64 -5.78 -20.91
N LEU A 141 -5.70 -5.90 -19.96
CA LEU A 141 -4.70 -6.96 -19.93
C LEU A 141 -5.37 -8.35 -19.84
N LEU A 142 -6.30 -8.56 -18.90
CA LEU A 142 -7.00 -9.84 -18.76
C LEU A 142 -7.91 -10.13 -19.95
N CYS A 143 -8.56 -9.11 -20.52
CA CYS A 143 -9.31 -9.25 -21.76
C CYS A 143 -8.43 -9.72 -22.92
N LEU A 144 -7.19 -9.21 -23.03
CA LEU A 144 -6.24 -9.59 -24.06
C LEU A 144 -5.87 -11.08 -23.99
N PHE A 145 -5.61 -11.59 -22.78
CA PHE A 145 -5.42 -13.03 -22.56
C PHE A 145 -6.68 -13.83 -22.91
N GLY A 146 -7.85 -13.34 -22.50
CA GLY A 146 -9.13 -13.99 -22.82
C GLY A 146 -9.35 -14.13 -24.33
N VAL A 147 -9.07 -13.07 -25.11
CA VAL A 147 -9.15 -13.09 -26.58
C VAL A 147 -8.13 -14.06 -27.16
N ALA A 148 -6.86 -14.00 -26.72
CA ALA A 148 -5.81 -14.87 -27.25
C ALA A 148 -6.09 -16.36 -27.00
N PHE A 149 -6.62 -16.72 -25.83
CA PHE A 149 -7.06 -18.08 -25.55
C PHE A 149 -8.33 -18.46 -26.30
N GLY A 150 -9.26 -17.52 -26.51
CA GLY A 150 -10.47 -17.74 -27.30
C GLY A 150 -10.23 -17.97 -28.79
N MET A 151 -9.17 -17.39 -29.36
CA MET A 151 -8.76 -17.61 -30.76
C MET A 151 -8.07 -18.95 -30.98
N THR A 152 -7.59 -19.61 -29.92
CA THR A 152 -7.01 -20.95 -30.04
C THR A 152 -8.15 -21.95 -30.28
N ASP A 153 -7.94 -22.95 -31.15
CA ASP A 153 -8.95 -23.92 -31.62
C ASP A 153 -9.77 -24.56 -30.47
N ALA A 154 -10.82 -23.84 -30.05
CA ALA A 154 -11.65 -24.22 -28.91
C ALA A 154 -12.36 -25.55 -29.18
N ARG A 155 -12.58 -25.88 -30.45
CA ARG A 155 -13.30 -27.08 -30.90
C ARG A 155 -12.63 -28.39 -30.51
N ARG A 156 -11.30 -28.40 -30.27
CA ARG A 156 -10.58 -29.63 -29.94
C ARG A 156 -10.35 -29.80 -28.43
N ASN A 157 -10.19 -28.71 -27.67
CA ASN A 157 -9.83 -28.76 -26.24
C ASN A 157 -10.36 -27.55 -25.41
N VAL A 158 -11.69 -27.35 -25.33
CA VAL A 158 -12.31 -26.28 -24.50
C VAL A 158 -11.84 -26.31 -23.03
N ALA A 159 -11.68 -27.50 -22.45
CA ALA A 159 -11.23 -27.63 -21.07
C ALA A 159 -9.84 -27.01 -20.88
N ALA A 160 -8.91 -27.25 -21.81
CA ALA A 160 -7.55 -26.74 -21.72
C ALA A 160 -7.50 -25.20 -21.76
N THR A 161 -8.36 -24.55 -22.55
CA THR A 161 -8.42 -23.08 -22.61
C THR A 161 -8.98 -22.47 -21.32
N ILE A 162 -9.99 -23.11 -20.71
CA ILE A 162 -10.54 -22.65 -19.42
C ILE A 162 -9.49 -22.79 -18.32
N PHE A 163 -8.85 -23.96 -18.19
CA PHE A 163 -7.79 -24.17 -17.21
C PHE A 163 -6.63 -23.19 -17.39
N SER A 164 -6.21 -22.94 -18.64
CA SER A 164 -5.14 -21.99 -18.94
C SER A 164 -5.52 -20.56 -18.53
N SER A 165 -6.76 -20.13 -18.79
CA SER A 165 -7.27 -18.81 -18.42
C SER A 165 -7.27 -18.61 -16.89
N VAL A 166 -7.78 -19.59 -16.17
CA VAL A 166 -7.80 -19.57 -14.69
C VAL A 166 -6.38 -19.59 -14.14
N PHE A 167 -5.49 -20.38 -14.72
CA PHE A 167 -4.09 -20.46 -14.30
C PHE A 167 -3.36 -19.12 -14.47
N VAL A 168 -3.56 -18.43 -15.60
CA VAL A 168 -2.99 -17.09 -15.81
C VAL A 168 -3.57 -16.08 -14.83
N LEU A 169 -4.89 -16.08 -14.61
CA LEU A 169 -5.52 -15.19 -13.62
C LEU A 169 -4.93 -15.43 -12.22
N PHE A 170 -4.81 -16.68 -11.80
CA PHE A 170 -4.23 -17.04 -10.51
C PHE A 170 -2.77 -16.60 -10.43
N GLY A 171 -1.96 -16.87 -11.46
CA GLY A 171 -0.58 -16.43 -11.53
C GLY A 171 -0.44 -14.91 -11.43
N PHE A 172 -1.30 -14.16 -12.12
CA PHE A 172 -1.35 -12.69 -12.05
C PHE A 172 -1.66 -12.20 -10.64
N LEU A 173 -2.66 -12.78 -9.97
CA LEU A 173 -3.03 -12.39 -8.61
C LEU A 173 -1.92 -12.68 -7.60
N VAL A 174 -1.34 -13.89 -7.63
CA VAL A 174 -0.25 -14.29 -6.74
C VAL A 174 0.97 -13.40 -6.96
N PHE A 175 1.36 -13.17 -8.21
CA PHE A 175 2.51 -12.33 -8.54
C PHE A 175 2.31 -10.87 -8.13
N THR A 176 1.09 -10.35 -8.26
CA THR A 176 0.73 -9.00 -7.79
C THR A 176 0.89 -8.89 -6.27
N ARG A 177 0.33 -9.84 -5.51
CA ARG A 177 0.43 -9.81 -4.04
C ARG A 177 1.89 -9.98 -3.56
N LEU A 178 2.65 -10.84 -4.22
CA LEU A 178 4.07 -11.02 -3.92
C LEU A 178 4.86 -9.74 -4.20
N SER A 179 4.63 -9.09 -5.33
CA SER A 179 5.32 -7.84 -5.70
C SER A 179 5.01 -6.71 -4.72
N ILE A 180 3.73 -6.55 -4.33
CA ILE A 180 3.31 -5.56 -3.33
C ILE A 180 3.98 -5.84 -1.98
N ALA A 181 3.99 -7.08 -1.51
CA ALA A 181 4.62 -7.45 -0.24
C ALA A 181 6.13 -7.14 -0.23
N LEU A 182 6.82 -7.41 -1.34
CA LEU A 182 8.25 -7.07 -1.49
C LEU A 182 8.49 -5.55 -1.51
N GLY A 183 7.60 -4.77 -2.14
CA GLY A 183 7.66 -3.31 -2.16
C GLY A 183 7.38 -2.67 -0.80
N GLN A 184 6.37 -3.17 -0.08
CA GLN A 184 6.06 -2.75 1.29
C GLN A 184 7.23 -3.02 2.25
N GLY A 185 7.99 -4.08 2.02
CA GLY A 185 9.21 -4.39 2.76
C GLY A 185 10.42 -3.51 2.41
N ASN A 186 10.29 -2.54 1.50
CA ASN A 186 11.37 -1.71 0.96
C ASN A 186 12.55 -2.54 0.39
N ARG A 187 12.26 -3.73 -0.17
CA ARG A 187 13.27 -4.62 -0.76
C ARG A 187 13.50 -4.35 -2.25
N ILE A 188 12.46 -3.90 -2.93
CA ILE A 188 12.48 -3.49 -4.33
C ILE A 188 11.93 -2.06 -4.44
N PRO A 189 12.30 -1.29 -5.48
CA PRO A 189 11.74 0.04 -5.68
C PRO A 189 10.21 -0.01 -5.76
N SER A 190 9.53 0.85 -5.00
CA SER A 190 8.07 0.86 -4.87
C SER A 190 7.34 1.05 -6.21
N PHE A 191 7.95 1.77 -7.15
CA PHE A 191 7.46 1.90 -8.53
C PHE A 191 7.38 0.55 -9.24
N LEU A 192 8.46 -0.24 -9.18
CA LEU A 192 8.50 -1.57 -9.79
C LEU A 192 7.56 -2.53 -9.06
N ALA A 193 7.50 -2.47 -7.73
CA ALA A 193 6.61 -3.32 -6.94
C ALA A 193 5.13 -3.17 -7.32
N GLY A 194 4.67 -1.93 -7.53
CA GLY A 194 3.27 -1.66 -7.89
C GLY A 194 2.93 -1.91 -9.36
N THR A 195 3.91 -1.85 -10.27
CA THR A 195 3.67 -1.95 -11.72
C THR A 195 4.18 -3.24 -12.35
N SER A 196 5.01 -4.02 -11.67
CA SER A 196 5.67 -5.23 -12.19
C SER A 196 4.68 -6.24 -12.76
N SER A 197 3.56 -6.48 -12.07
CA SER A 197 2.58 -7.47 -12.50
C SER A 197 1.94 -7.08 -13.82
N ILE A 198 1.57 -5.81 -13.98
CA ILE A 198 0.99 -5.30 -15.22
C ILE A 198 2.02 -5.27 -16.33
N LEU A 199 3.25 -4.85 -16.06
CA LEU A 199 4.31 -4.86 -17.07
C LEU A 199 4.62 -6.28 -17.55
N LEU A 200 4.80 -7.22 -16.63
CA LEU A 200 5.19 -8.60 -16.95
C LEU A 200 4.06 -9.34 -17.68
N PHE A 201 2.85 -9.34 -17.12
CA PHE A 201 1.72 -10.01 -17.75
C PHE A 201 1.21 -9.23 -18.96
N GLY A 202 1.30 -7.91 -18.97
CA GLY A 202 0.91 -7.08 -20.11
C GLY A 202 1.81 -7.32 -21.32
N LEU A 203 3.13 -7.36 -21.13
CA LEU A 203 4.07 -7.75 -22.18
C LEU A 203 3.83 -9.19 -22.65
N GLY A 204 3.59 -10.13 -21.72
CA GLY A 204 3.28 -11.52 -22.06
C GLY A 204 1.98 -11.67 -22.85
N GLY A 205 0.92 -10.96 -22.45
CA GLY A 205 -0.37 -10.96 -23.12
C GLY A 205 -0.30 -10.30 -24.50
N LEU A 206 0.44 -9.19 -24.60
CA LEU A 206 0.68 -8.51 -25.88
C LEU A 206 1.47 -9.41 -26.83
N TYR A 207 2.50 -10.10 -26.35
CA TYR A 207 3.26 -11.07 -27.13
C TYR A 207 2.40 -12.27 -27.57
N LEU A 208 1.53 -12.79 -26.69
CA LEU A 208 0.66 -13.90 -27.04
C LEU A 208 -0.39 -13.50 -28.09
N PHE A 209 -1.01 -12.33 -27.91
CA PHE A 209 -1.88 -11.74 -28.92
C PHE A 209 -1.12 -11.52 -30.22
N ALA A 210 0.16 -11.16 -30.12
CA ALA A 210 1.00 -10.85 -31.25
C ALA A 210 1.17 -12.02 -32.20
N ASP A 211 1.49 -13.16 -31.62
CA ASP A 211 1.72 -14.42 -32.30
C ASP A 211 0.43 -14.97 -32.93
N LYS A 212 -0.72 -14.73 -32.30
CA LYS A 212 -2.02 -15.25 -32.76
C LYS A 212 -2.70 -14.42 -33.83
N VAL A 213 -2.66 -13.09 -33.70
CA VAL A 213 -3.31 -12.15 -34.63
C VAL A 213 -2.38 -11.75 -35.76
N GLY A 214 -1.09 -11.62 -35.46
CA GLY A 214 -0.08 -11.43 -36.47
C GLY A 214 -0.07 -10.18 -37.30
N TRP A 215 -0.64 -9.14 -36.75
CA TRP A 215 -0.10 -7.79 -36.88
C TRP A 215 1.44 -7.72 -37.14
N LEU A 216 2.31 -8.60 -36.61
CA LEU A 216 3.74 -8.68 -36.94
C LEU A 216 4.02 -9.12 -38.39
N TRP A 217 3.28 -10.10 -38.94
CA TRP A 217 3.41 -10.52 -40.33
C TRP A 217 2.76 -9.53 -41.30
N GLU A 218 1.66 -8.88 -40.91
CA GLU A 218 1.05 -7.79 -41.68
C GLU A 218 1.92 -6.52 -41.67
N LEU A 219 2.56 -6.17 -40.55
CA LEU A 219 3.55 -5.07 -40.50
C LEU A 219 4.79 -5.39 -41.33
N GLN A 220 5.26 -6.64 -41.35
CA GLN A 220 6.32 -7.08 -42.26
C GLN A 220 5.89 -7.06 -43.73
N GLY A 221 4.65 -7.44 -44.05
CA GLY A 221 4.06 -7.35 -45.38
C GLY A 221 3.91 -5.90 -45.86
N TRP A 222 3.34 -5.04 -45.02
CA TRP A 222 3.18 -3.60 -45.26
C TRP A 222 4.54 -2.87 -45.40
N SER A 223 5.55 -3.27 -44.62
CA SER A 223 6.93 -2.78 -44.76
C SER A 223 7.55 -3.14 -46.11
N ARG A 224 7.17 -4.27 -46.73
CA ARG A 224 7.62 -4.61 -48.09
C ARG A 224 6.92 -3.77 -49.16
N GLU A 225 5.68 -3.34 -48.92
CA GLU A 225 4.88 -2.53 -49.86
C GLU A 225 5.22 -1.03 -49.79
N HIS A 226 5.66 -0.50 -48.63
CA HIS A 226 6.00 0.91 -48.44
C HIS A 226 7.45 1.16 -47.96
N PRO A 227 8.46 1.05 -48.86
CA PRO A 227 9.88 1.10 -48.48
C PRO A 227 10.35 2.45 -47.91
N ARG A 228 9.66 3.57 -48.19
CA ARG A 228 10.02 4.90 -47.68
C ARG A 228 9.62 5.13 -46.21
N ALA A 229 8.56 4.47 -45.74
CA ALA A 229 8.12 4.56 -44.34
C ALA A 229 8.88 3.56 -43.43
N ALA A 230 9.33 2.44 -44.00
CA ALA A 230 10.09 1.40 -43.31
C ALA A 230 11.48 1.84 -42.79
N VAL A 231 12.05 2.94 -43.32
CA VAL A 231 13.33 3.49 -42.86
C VAL A 231 13.27 3.92 -41.39
N TRP A 232 12.12 4.43 -40.94
CA TRP A 232 11.93 4.86 -39.55
C TRP A 232 11.83 3.64 -38.60
N LEU A 233 11.16 2.57 -39.03
CA LEU A 233 11.04 1.31 -38.28
C LEU A 233 12.36 0.54 -38.17
N ARG A 234 13.21 0.57 -39.22
CA ARG A 234 14.58 0.04 -39.18
C ARG A 234 15.49 0.80 -38.22
N ARG A 235 15.32 2.12 -38.11
CA ARG A 235 16.07 2.95 -37.14
C ARG A 235 15.73 2.64 -35.68
N VAL A 236 14.51 2.16 -35.42
CA VAL A 236 14.03 1.78 -34.07
C VAL A 236 14.37 0.32 -33.73
N GLY A 237 14.99 -0.44 -34.66
CA GLY A 237 15.48 -1.80 -34.39
C GLY A 237 14.40 -2.88 -34.32
N LEU A 238 13.17 -2.57 -34.77
CA LEU A 238 12.03 -3.48 -34.76
C LEU A 238 12.06 -4.50 -35.91
N ILE A 239 12.89 -4.29 -36.94
CA ILE A 239 12.95 -5.12 -38.15
C ILE A 239 14.38 -5.11 -38.69
N THR A 240 14.88 -6.26 -39.18
CA THR A 240 16.15 -6.36 -39.93
C THR A 240 15.97 -5.96 -41.40
#